data_AF-A0A4Y7QLY0-F1
#
_entry.id   AF-A0A4Y7QLY0-F1
#
_cell.length_a   1.000
_cell.length_b   1.000
_cell.length_c   1.000
_cell.angle_alpha   90.00
_cell.angle_beta   90.00
_cell.angle_gamma   90.00
#
_symmetry.space_group_name_H-M   'P 1'
#
loop_
_entity.id
_entity.type
_entity.pdbx_description
1 polymer ?
#
loop_
_entity_poly.entity_id
_entity_poly.type
_entity_poly.pdbx_seq_one_letter_code
_entity_poly.pdbx_strand_id
1 'polypeptide(L)' 'MQPTLKHFILRHQVLAMYRLAIRKTQYIPDPQGRRETIKWIRDEFERNKHLRDVQEIQDKLQACRRELKQTLHFTQY' A
#
# COMPACT_ATOMS: atom_id res chain seq x y z
N MET A 1 23.14 -5.16 -6.81
CA MET A 1 22.82 -3.80 -7.28
C MET A 1 22.94 -2.84 -6.11
N GLN A 2 23.66 -1.73 -6.26
CA GLN A 2 23.74 -0.72 -5.22
C GLN A 2 22.47 0.15 -5.22
N PRO A 3 21.90 0.47 -4.05
CA PRO A 3 20.71 1.32 -3.98
C PRO A 3 21.03 2.73 -4.47
N THR A 4 20.26 3.19 -5.46
CA THR A 4 20.37 4.55 -6.01
C THR A 4 19.44 5.52 -5.27
N LEU A 5 19.62 6.82 -5.47
CA LEU A 5 18.71 7.86 -4.93
C LEU A 5 17.24 7.57 -5.27
N LYS A 6 16.97 7.03 -6.47
CA LYS A 6 15.62 6.65 -6.89
C LYS A 6 15.01 5.55 -5.99
N HIS A 7 15.81 4.58 -5.54
CA HIS A 7 15.35 3.55 -4.58
C HIS A 7 14.96 4.18 -3.24
N PHE A 8 15.73 5.16 -2.77
CA PHE A 8 15.42 5.88 -1.53
C PHE A 8 14.10 6.64 -1.64
N ILE A 9 13.91 7.42 -2.72
CA ILE A 9 12.67 8.16 -2.97
C ILE A 9 11.47 7.21 -3.06
N LEU A 10 11.60 6.10 -3.80
CA LEU A 10 10.52 5.12 -3.93
C LEU A 10 10.19 4.46 -2.59
N ARG A 11 11.19 4.11 -1.78
CA ARG A 11 10.97 3.57 -0.43
C ARG A 11 10.19 4.55 0.44
N HIS A 12 10.52 5.84 0.37
CA HIS A 12 9.76 6.88 1.07
C HIS A 12 8.30 6.97 0.60
N GLN A 13 8.06 6.89 -0.71
CA GLN A 13 6.72 6.89 -1.29
C GLN A 13 5.89 5.67 -0.88
N VAL A 14 6.49 4.47 -0.90
CA VAL A 14 5.86 3.22 -0.44
C VAL A 14 5.45 3.35 1.03
N LEU A 15 6.34 3.82 1.90
CA LEU A 15 6.02 4.00 3.33
C LEU A 15 4.94 5.07 3.56
N ALA A 16 4.96 6.16 2.79
CA ALA A 16 3.92 7.19 2.86
C ALA A 16 2.56 6.65 2.45
N MET A 17 2.50 5.84 1.38
CA MET A 17 1.29 5.19 0.92
C MET A 17 0.76 4.20 1.95
N TYR A 18 1.62 3.35 2.52
CA TYR A 18 1.23 2.41 3.57
C TYR A 18 0.55 3.12 4.74
N ARG A 19 1.18 4.18 5.26
CA ARG A 19 0.60 4.97 6.37
C ARG A 19 -0.74 5.61 5.99
N LEU A 20 -0.88 6.11 4.76
CA LEU A 20 -2.13 6.68 4.26
C LEU A 20 -3.23 5.62 4.18
N ALA A 21 -2.93 4.45 3.64
CA ALA A 21 -3.86 3.33 3.53
C ALA A 21 -4.37 2.91 4.91
N ILE A 22 -3.46 2.71 5.87
CA ILE A 22 -3.83 2.36 7.25
C ILE A 22 -4.71 3.45 7.89
N ARG A 23 -4.36 4.74 7.75
CA ARG A 23 -5.22 5.83 8.25
C ARG A 23 -6.62 5.81 7.61
N LYS A 24 -6.72 5.52 6.32
CA LYS A 24 -8.02 5.44 5.63
C LYS A 24 -8.90 4.30 6.15
N THR A 25 -8.30 3.18 6.58
CA THR A 25 -9.07 2.09 7.20
C THR A 25 -9.74 2.49 8.53
N GLN A 26 -9.30 3.57 9.19
CA GLN A 26 -9.94 4.03 10.43
C GLN A 26 -11.37 4.56 10.19
N TYR A 27 -11.70 4.96 8.96
CA TYR A 27 -13.05 5.41 8.59
C TYR A 27 -14.02 4.24 8.32
N ILE A 28 -13.55 2.99 8.35
CA ILE A 28 -14.41 1.82 8.20
C ILE A 28 -15.18 1.61 9.52
N PRO A 29 -16.52 1.69 9.51
CA PRO A 29 -17.32 1.58 10.73
C PRO A 29 -17.32 0.16 11.30
N ASP A 30 -17.30 -0.86 10.44
CA ASP A 30 -17.25 -2.27 10.84
C ASP A 30 -15.86 -2.65 11.40
N PRO A 31 -15.75 -3.05 12.69
CA PRO A 31 -14.49 -3.46 13.28
C PRO A 31 -13.88 -4.71 12.63
N GLN A 32 -14.69 -5.62 12.11
CA GLN A 32 -14.20 -6.85 11.48
C GLN A 32 -13.62 -6.53 10.10
N GLY A 33 -14.39 -5.87 9.22
CA GLY A 33 -13.94 -5.42 7.92
C GLY A 33 -12.72 -4.51 8.00
N ARG A 34 -12.61 -3.67 9.05
CA ARG A 34 -11.40 -2.88 9.30
C ARG A 34 -10.17 -3.77 9.57
N ARG A 35 -10.29 -4.79 10.42
CA ARG A 35 -9.18 -5.72 10.72
C ARG A 35 -8.76 -6.51 9.49
N GLU A 36 -9.73 -6.99 8.72
CA GLU A 36 -9.50 -7.71 7.47
C GLU A 36 -8.81 -6.83 6.43
N THR A 37 -9.26 -5.58 6.27
CA THR A 37 -8.64 -4.61 5.35
C THR A 37 -7.21 -4.28 5.77
N ILE A 38 -6.95 -4.04 7.06
CA ILE A 38 -5.60 -3.79 7.58
C ILE A 38 -4.69 -4.99 7.32
N LYS A 39 -5.19 -6.21 7.56
CA LYS A 39 -4.44 -7.45 7.31
C LYS A 39 -4.12 -7.59 5.82
N TRP A 40 -5.11 -7.40 4.95
CA TRP A 40 -4.93 -7.46 3.50
C TRP A 40 -3.88 -6.45 3.02
N ILE A 41 -3.94 -5.19 3.49
CA ILE A 41 -2.93 -4.16 3.18
C ILE A 41 -1.55 -4.63 3.63
N ARG A 42 -1.41 -5.11 4.87
CA ARG A 42 -0.11 -5.57 5.38
C ARG A 42 0.46 -6.72 4.56
N ASP A 43 -0.37 -7.70 4.22
CA ASP A 43 0.04 -8.87 3.45
C ASP A 43 0.49 -8.47 2.03
N GLU A 44 -0.18 -7.49 1.41
CA GLU A 44 0.22 -6.96 0.09
C GLU A 44 1.59 -6.27 0.15
N PHE A 45 1.86 -5.45 1.17
CA PHE A 45 3.16 -4.79 1.31
C PHE A 45 4.28 -5.76 1.65
N GLU A 46 4.03 -6.79 2.46
CA GLU A 46 5.03 -7.82 2.77
C GLU A 46 5.33 -8.70 1.54
N ARG A 47 4.33 -9.05 0.72
CA ARG A 47 4.56 -9.77 -0.56
C ARG A 47 5.53 -9.04 -1.49
N ASN A 48 5.41 -7.71 -1.56
CA ASN A 48 6.20 -6.88 -2.46
C ASN A 48 7.53 -6.38 -1.84
N LYS A 49 7.85 -6.73 -0.59
CA LYS A 49 9.05 -6.27 0.13
C LYS A 49 10.37 -6.75 -0.47
N HIS A 50 10.35 -7.86 -1.18
CA HIS A 50 11.52 -8.46 -1.81
C HIS A 50 11.85 -7.85 -3.18
N LEU A 51 10.99 -6.98 -3.71
CA LEU A 51 11.22 -6.32 -4.98
C LEU A 51 12.42 -5.40 -4.88
N ARG A 52 13.35 -5.57 -5.83
CA ARG A 52 14.59 -4.78 -5.93
C ARG A 52 14.63 -3.93 -7.19
N ASP A 53 13.77 -4.22 -8.17
CA ASP A 53 13.66 -3.43 -9.39
C ASP A 53 12.83 -2.17 -9.14
N VAL A 54 13.42 -1.03 -9.46
CA VAL A 54 12.81 0.30 -9.42
C VAL A 54 11.54 0.37 -10.26
N GLN A 55 11.54 -0.22 -11.45
CA GLN A 55 10.42 -0.18 -12.37
C GLN A 55 9.25 -1.00 -11.82
N GLU A 56 9.53 -2.21 -11.34
CA GLU A 56 8.51 -3.06 -10.70
C GLU A 56 7.93 -2.40 -9.46
N ILE A 57 8.75 -1.75 -8.62
CA ILE A 57 8.27 -1.00 -7.46
C ILE A 57 7.34 0.14 -7.90
N GLN A 58 7.67 0.87 -8.97
CA GLN A 58 6.81 1.93 -9.49
C GLN A 58 5.48 1.39 -10.02
N ASP A 59 5.51 0.31 -10.79
CA ASP A 59 4.30 -0.27 -11.38
C ASP A 59 3.39 -0.85 -10.30
N LYS A 60 3.95 -1.52 -9.30
CA LYS A 60 3.23 -2.00 -8.11
C LYS A 60 2.66 -0.87 -7.27
N LEU A 61 3.41 0.21 -7.07
CA LEU A 61 2.93 1.39 -6.36
C LEU A 61 1.70 1.99 -7.07
N GLN A 62 1.72 2.08 -8.40
CA GLN A 62 0.58 2.57 -9.18
C GLN A 62 -0.61 1.62 -9.13
N ALA A 63 -0.38 0.31 -9.24
CA ALA A 63 -1.43 -0.71 -9.10
C ALA A 63 -2.09 -0.65 -7.72
N CYS A 64 -1.30 -0.67 -6.65
CA CYS A 64 -1.78 -0.59 -5.28
C CYS A 64 -2.57 0.70 -5.02
N ARG A 65 -2.15 1.83 -5.60
CA ARG A 65 -2.91 3.09 -5.50
C ARG A 65 -4.29 3.00 -6.14
N ARG A 66 -4.42 2.32 -7.28
CA ARG A 66 -5.72 2.09 -7.95
C ARG A 66 -6.61 1.16 -7.13
N GLU A 67 -6.05 0.05 -6.67
CA GLU A 67 -6.77 -0.92 -5.83
C GLU A 67 -7.26 -0.30 -4.53
N LEU A 68 -6.39 0.41 -3.80
CA LEU A 68 -6.76 1.10 -2.57
C LEU A 68 -7.89 2.10 -2.81
N LYS A 69 -7.88 2.82 -3.93
CA LYS A 69 -8.94 3.76 -4.28
C LYS A 69 -10.26 3.03 -4.53
N GLN A 70 -10.23 1.86 -5.16
CA GLN A 70 -11.42 1.05 -5.40
C GLN A 70 -11.94 0.45 -4.08
N THR A 71 -11.10 -0.30 -3.36
CA THR A 71 -11.48 -1.01 -2.13
C THR A 71 -11.99 -0.05 -1.05
N LEU A 72 -11.28 1.06 -0.79
CA LEU A 72 -11.70 2.03 0.24
C LEU A 72 -12.93 2.84 -0.17
N HIS A 73 -13.23 2.95 -1.47
CA HIS A 73 -14.47 3.60 -1.92
C HIS A 73 -15.68 2.69 -1.68
N PHE A 74 -15.53 1.37 -1.85
CA PHE A 74 -16.59 0.40 -1.57
C PHE A 74 -16.96 0.32 -0.09
N THR A 75 -16.02 0.57 0.83
CA THR A 75 -16.27 0.44 2.28
C THR A 75 -16.95 1.65 2.93
N GLN A 76 -17.36 2.66 2.16
CA GLN A 76 -18.06 3.87 2.67
C GLN A 76 -19.60 3.78 2.60
N TYR A 77 -20.17 2.62 2.24
CA TYR A 77 -21.62 2.39 2.16
C TYR A 77 -22.10 1.50 3.31
#